data_AF-A0A449BZN2-F1
#
_entry.id   AF-A0A449BZN2-F1
#
_cell.length_a   1.000
_cell.length_b   1.000
_cell.length_c   1.000
_cell.angle_alpha   90.00
_cell.angle_beta   90.00
_cell.angle_gamma   90.00
#
_symmetry.space_group_name_H-M   'P 1'
#
loop_
_entity.id
_entity.type
_entity.pdbx_description
1 polymer ?
#
loop_
_entity_poly.entity_id
_entity_poly.type
_entity_poly.pdbx_seq_one_letter_code
_entity_poly.pdbx_strand_id
1 'polypeptide(L)'
;MDDNFIQNSRKNNKNVENINKINSIINHMKLMNHNLNDIFSHEQIFSDHDSYLLFRGKISKRIVDYSQLISNCKDKILDCEYLEDDDEKRINDELEKHLNNLENYKRGLSIWWKKNEKDFHCLCMNNFLNLQKSNDNTISSDKKVDNKNLKDTKKIMIDEINRMKNVRSELLESSQKLKKQNEIFNIFEEKIRSSANLIFSLKKKADSDARYVWYSFFFFLSVCGYIIMRRLGLIRAIIIILKFLFSALFYLTKMCIGAFYFVKQNNSIETDFTRKEDLSKSLVVVMEKTEL
;
A
#
# COMPACT_ATOMS: atom_id res chain seq x y z
N MET A 1 -22.72 27.74 42.86
CA MET A 1 -22.23 26.36 42.59
C MET A 1 -22.49 25.98 41.13
N ASP A 2 -22.75 26.96 40.25
CA ASP A 2 -23.43 26.72 38.97
C ASP A 2 -22.51 26.80 37.74
N ASP A 3 -21.34 27.44 37.87
CA ASP A 3 -20.42 27.61 36.73
C ASP A 3 -19.86 26.29 36.22
N ASN A 4 -19.51 25.36 37.11
CA ASN A 4 -19.05 24.01 36.73
C ASN A 4 -20.14 23.18 36.03
N PHE A 5 -21.41 23.35 36.43
CA PHE A 5 -22.53 22.60 35.85
C PHE A 5 -22.87 23.13 34.45
N ILE A 6 -22.87 24.46 34.27
CA ILE A 6 -23.05 25.12 32.97
C ILE A 6 -21.90 24.78 32.01
N GLN A 7 -20.67 24.73 32.51
CA GLN A 7 -19.49 24.41 31.70
C GLN A 7 -19.49 22.94 31.25
N ASN A 8 -19.90 22.00 32.10
CA ASN A 8 -20.06 20.58 31.72
C ASN A 8 -21.21 20.37 30.72
N SER A 9 -22.35 21.04 30.92
CA SER A 9 -23.48 20.99 29.97
C SER A 9 -23.09 21.51 28.59
N ARG A 10 -22.33 22.62 28.51
CA ARG A 10 -21.81 23.14 27.23
C ARG A 10 -20.82 22.21 26.56
N LYS A 11 -19.94 21.55 27.32
CA LYS A 11 -18.98 20.56 26.81
C LYS A 11 -19.69 19.33 26.22
N ASN A 12 -20.68 18.79 26.94
CA ASN A 12 -21.47 17.65 26.46
C ASN A 12 -22.25 17.98 25.18
N ASN A 13 -22.84 19.18 25.09
CA ASN A 13 -23.59 19.58 23.90
C ASN A 13 -22.68 19.76 22.67
N LYS A 14 -21.47 20.31 22.86
CA LYS A 14 -20.44 20.40 21.81
C LYS A 14 -19.98 19.02 21.33
N ASN A 15 -19.82 18.07 22.25
CA ASN A 15 -19.40 16.71 21.92
C ASN A 15 -20.45 15.97 21.08
N VAL A 16 -21.72 16.04 21.50
CA VAL A 16 -22.84 15.46 20.74
C VAL A 16 -22.94 16.07 19.33
N GLU A 17 -22.72 17.37 19.18
CA GLU A 17 -22.70 18.04 17.89
C GLU A 17 -21.56 17.54 16.98
N ASN A 18 -20.38 17.31 17.55
CA ASN A 18 -19.22 16.77 16.82
C ASN A 18 -19.42 15.32 16.38
N ILE A 19 -19.95 14.47 17.26
CA ILE A 19 -20.29 13.07 16.93
C ILE A 19 -21.34 13.02 15.82
N ASN A 20 -22.36 13.88 15.86
CA ASN A 20 -23.35 13.98 14.79
C ASN A 20 -22.74 14.40 13.45
N LYS A 21 -21.76 15.32 13.46
CA LYS A 21 -20.99 15.71 12.27
C LYS A 21 -20.15 14.56 11.73
N ILE A 22 -19.52 13.77 12.60
CA ILE A 22 -18.74 12.58 12.21
C ILE A 22 -19.67 11.53 11.59
N ASN A 23 -20.78 11.21 12.26
CA ASN A 23 -21.78 10.26 11.75
C ASN A 23 -22.38 10.70 10.41
N SER A 24 -22.59 11.99 10.21
CA SER A 24 -23.02 12.54 8.92
C SER A 24 -22.00 12.26 7.81
N ILE A 25 -20.70 12.45 8.08
CA ILE A 25 -19.64 12.13 7.11
C ILE A 25 -19.58 10.62 6.85
N ILE A 26 -19.69 9.78 7.88
CA ILE A 26 -19.73 8.32 7.75
C ILE A 26 -20.92 7.88 6.88
N ASN A 27 -22.10 8.46 7.04
CA ASN A 27 -23.24 8.17 6.18
C ASN A 27 -22.98 8.57 4.73
N HIS A 28 -22.30 9.70 4.51
CA HIS A 28 -21.87 10.13 3.18
C HIS A 28 -20.86 9.15 2.57
N MET A 29 -19.95 8.62 3.38
CA MET A 29 -19.00 7.56 2.99
C MET A 29 -19.72 6.26 2.62
N LYS A 30 -20.74 5.84 3.39
CA LYS A 30 -21.58 4.66 3.08
C LYS A 30 -22.31 4.82 1.75
N LEU A 31 -22.89 5.99 1.48
CA LEU A 31 -23.55 6.29 0.22
C LEU A 31 -22.58 6.22 -0.96
N MET A 32 -21.39 6.81 -0.82
CA MET A 32 -20.36 6.78 -1.86
C MET A 32 -19.87 5.35 -2.13
N ASN A 33 -19.67 4.57 -1.06
CA ASN A 33 -19.31 3.16 -1.14
C ASN A 33 -20.36 2.34 -1.91
N HIS A 34 -21.65 2.52 -1.60
CA HIS A 34 -22.72 1.86 -2.35
C HIS A 34 -22.71 2.25 -3.83
N ASN A 35 -22.54 3.54 -4.13
CA ASN A 35 -22.47 4.04 -5.51
C ASN A 35 -21.29 3.46 -6.30
N LEU A 36 -20.11 3.36 -5.68
CA LEU A 36 -18.94 2.75 -6.30
C LEU A 36 -19.14 1.25 -6.50
N ASN A 37 -19.68 0.56 -5.51
CA ASN A 37 -19.99 -0.86 -5.61
C ASN A 37 -20.95 -1.16 -6.76
N ASP A 38 -22.00 -0.35 -6.90
CA ASP A 38 -22.99 -0.47 -7.96
C ASP A 38 -22.36 -0.29 -9.34
N ILE A 39 -21.50 0.73 -9.51
CA ILE A 39 -20.78 0.95 -10.77
C ILE A 39 -19.88 -0.23 -11.14
N PHE A 40 -19.14 -0.80 -10.18
CA PHE A 40 -18.23 -1.92 -10.45
C PHE A 40 -18.96 -3.26 -10.65
N SER A 41 -20.19 -3.40 -10.15
CA SER A 41 -20.97 -4.64 -10.28
C SER A 41 -21.57 -4.83 -11.67
N HIS A 42 -21.76 -3.74 -12.42
CA HIS A 42 -22.28 -3.79 -13.77
C HIS A 42 -21.13 -3.86 -14.77
N GLU A 43 -21.00 -4.98 -15.49
CA GLU A 43 -20.04 -5.08 -16.59
C GLU A 43 -20.49 -4.17 -17.74
N GLN A 44 -19.82 -3.02 -17.87
CA GLN A 44 -20.15 -2.03 -18.91
C GLN A 44 -19.30 -2.30 -20.16
N ILE A 45 -19.99 -2.56 -21.27
CA ILE A 45 -19.41 -2.63 -22.60
C ILE A 45 -19.58 -1.26 -23.25
N PHE A 46 -18.48 -0.66 -23.70
CA PHE A 46 -18.50 0.65 -24.35
C PHE A 46 -18.21 0.49 -25.84
N SER A 47 -19.00 1.18 -26.67
CA SER A 47 -18.85 1.19 -28.13
C SER A 47 -17.96 2.32 -28.64
N ASP A 48 -17.71 3.32 -27.81
CA ASP A 48 -17.00 4.54 -28.18
C ASP A 48 -15.85 4.86 -27.21
N HIS A 49 -14.79 5.46 -27.76
CA HIS A 49 -13.61 5.88 -27.03
C HIS A 49 -13.94 6.89 -25.91
N ASP A 50 -14.79 7.87 -26.18
CA ASP A 50 -15.08 8.92 -25.19
C ASP A 50 -15.86 8.37 -24.01
N SER A 51 -16.67 7.32 -24.24
CA SER A 51 -17.39 6.61 -23.19
C SER A 51 -16.45 5.92 -22.20
N TYR A 52 -15.34 5.33 -22.67
CA TYR A 52 -14.30 4.76 -21.81
C TYR A 52 -13.63 5.83 -20.93
N LEU A 53 -13.26 6.98 -21.52
CA LEU A 53 -12.64 8.07 -20.78
C LEU A 53 -13.60 8.66 -19.74
N LEU A 54 -14.86 8.85 -20.12
CA LEU A 54 -15.88 9.43 -19.24
C LEU A 54 -16.18 8.51 -18.05
N PHE A 55 -16.29 7.19 -18.28
CA PHE A 55 -16.43 6.21 -17.22
C PHE A 55 -15.23 6.21 -16.28
N ARG A 56 -14.01 6.12 -16.82
CA ARG A 56 -12.77 6.13 -16.04
C ARG A 56 -12.65 7.41 -15.21
N GLY A 57 -12.91 8.56 -15.82
CA GLY A 57 -12.88 9.87 -15.18
C GLY A 57 -13.92 9.97 -14.05
N LYS A 58 -15.15 9.51 -14.29
CA LYS A 58 -16.23 9.51 -13.30
C LYS A 58 -15.88 8.66 -12.08
N ILE A 59 -15.35 7.45 -12.27
CA ILE A 59 -14.92 6.59 -11.15
C ILE A 59 -13.73 7.21 -10.43
N SER A 60 -12.70 7.65 -11.16
CA SER A 60 -11.51 8.24 -10.55
C SER A 60 -11.87 9.44 -9.68
N LYS A 61 -12.75 10.32 -10.17
CA LYS A 61 -13.23 11.47 -9.40
C LYS A 61 -13.94 11.03 -8.11
N ARG A 62 -14.85 10.06 -8.21
CA ARG A 62 -15.56 9.53 -7.02
C ARG A 62 -14.63 8.86 -6.01
N ILE A 63 -13.59 8.15 -6.45
CA ILE A 63 -12.56 7.59 -5.56
C ILE A 63 -11.80 8.70 -4.84
N VAL A 64 -11.47 9.79 -5.53
CA VAL A 64 -10.82 10.97 -4.93
C VAL A 64 -11.75 11.63 -3.90
N ASP A 65 -13.00 11.89 -4.27
CA ASP A 65 -14.01 12.47 -3.37
C ASP A 65 -14.19 11.59 -2.12
N TYR A 66 -14.20 10.26 -2.29
CA TYR A 66 -14.28 9.31 -1.19
C TYR A 66 -13.05 9.37 -0.28
N SER A 67 -11.86 9.44 -0.86
CA SER A 67 -10.61 9.62 -0.10
C SER A 67 -10.61 10.92 0.71
N GLN A 68 -11.19 11.99 0.16
CA GLN A 68 -11.28 13.28 0.84
C GLN A 68 -12.27 13.23 2.01
N LEU A 69 -13.40 12.53 1.87
CA LEU A 69 -14.34 12.31 2.97
C LEU A 69 -13.69 11.54 4.13
N ILE A 70 -12.87 10.53 3.83
CA ILE A 70 -12.13 9.78 4.85
C ILE A 70 -11.12 10.68 5.58
N SER A 71 -10.37 11.52 4.86
CA SER A 71 -9.46 12.49 5.48
C SER A 71 -10.20 13.47 6.38
N ASN A 72 -11.28 14.06 5.88
CA ASN A 72 -12.10 15.00 6.64
C ASN A 72 -12.70 14.36 7.90
N CYS A 73 -13.06 13.07 7.83
CA CYS A 73 -13.54 12.32 9.00
C CYS A 73 -12.42 12.16 10.03
N LYS A 74 -11.22 11.79 9.59
CA LYS A 74 -10.04 11.63 10.45
C LYS A 74 -9.65 12.95 11.13
N ASP A 75 -9.63 14.05 10.39
CA ASP A 75 -9.30 15.36 10.93
C ASP A 75 -10.31 15.80 11.99
N LYS A 76 -11.61 15.55 11.76
CA LYS A 76 -12.65 15.84 12.75
C LYS A 76 -12.59 14.97 13.99
N ILE A 77 -12.13 13.72 13.87
CA ILE A 77 -11.90 12.85 15.03
C ILE A 77 -10.75 13.42 15.88
N LEU A 78 -9.66 13.89 15.24
CA LEU A 78 -8.53 14.52 15.94
C LEU A 78 -8.91 15.85 16.63
N ASP A 79 -9.83 16.61 16.03
CA ASP A 79 -10.34 17.86 16.60
C ASP A 79 -11.30 17.64 17.79
N CYS A 80 -11.75 16.39 18.04
CA CYS A 80 -12.60 16.07 19.17
C CYS A 80 -11.77 15.80 20.43
N GLU A 81 -11.77 16.76 21.35
CA GLU A 81 -10.99 16.71 22.60
C GLU A 81 -11.49 15.66 23.63
N TYR A 82 -12.74 15.19 23.48
CA TYR A 82 -13.36 14.16 24.32
C TYR A 82 -14.30 13.29 23.47
N LEU A 83 -13.91 12.07 23.15
CA LEU A 83 -14.83 11.03 22.69
C LEU A 83 -14.95 9.98 23.79
N GLU A 84 -16.14 9.39 23.96
CA GLU A 84 -16.24 8.20 24.80
C GLU A 84 -15.48 7.06 24.13
N ASP A 85 -14.68 6.30 24.89
CA ASP A 85 -13.79 5.25 24.36
C ASP A 85 -14.53 4.25 23.46
N ASP A 86 -15.80 3.94 23.76
CA ASP A 86 -16.65 3.05 22.96
C ASP A 86 -17.06 3.65 21.62
N ASP A 87 -17.38 4.96 21.58
CA ASP A 87 -17.75 5.66 20.35
C ASP A 87 -16.54 5.88 19.44
N GLU A 88 -15.38 6.22 20.03
CA GLU A 88 -14.12 6.35 19.29
C GLU A 88 -13.74 5.03 18.62
N LYS A 89 -13.83 3.92 19.36
CA LYS A 89 -13.55 2.59 18.82
C LYS A 89 -14.50 2.23 17.67
N ARG A 90 -15.80 2.46 17.83
CA ARG A 90 -16.80 2.20 16.78
C ARG A 90 -16.52 3.00 15.51
N ILE A 91 -16.18 4.27 15.65
CA ILE A 91 -15.87 5.17 14.54
C ILE A 91 -14.58 4.73 13.84
N ASN A 92 -13.54 4.36 14.58
CA ASN A 92 -12.27 3.91 14.03
C ASN A 92 -12.41 2.58 13.27
N ASP A 93 -13.17 1.61 13.80
CA ASP A 93 -13.45 0.34 13.12
C ASP A 93 -14.16 0.59 11.77
N GLU A 94 -15.13 1.51 11.74
CA GLU A 94 -15.85 1.86 10.52
C GLU A 94 -14.98 2.63 9.52
N LEU A 95 -14.07 3.49 10.01
CA LEU A 95 -13.08 4.19 9.20
C LEU A 95 -12.09 3.20 8.54
N GLU A 96 -11.60 2.21 9.29
CA GLU A 96 -10.69 1.19 8.78
C GLU A 96 -11.34 0.36 7.66
N LYS A 97 -12.62 -0.01 7.83
CA LYS A 97 -13.41 -0.67 6.79
C LYS A 97 -13.49 0.18 5.52
N HIS A 98 -13.76 1.48 5.66
CA HIS A 98 -13.85 2.40 4.52
C HIS A 98 -12.48 2.61 3.83
N LEU A 99 -11.38 2.62 4.58
CA LEU A 99 -10.02 2.67 4.02
C LEU A 99 -9.72 1.42 3.18
N ASN A 100 -10.03 0.23 3.69
CA ASN A 100 -9.85 -1.01 2.93
C ASN A 100 -10.72 -1.03 1.65
N ASN A 101 -11.96 -0.57 1.73
CA ASN A 101 -12.83 -0.44 0.55
C ASN A 101 -12.25 0.53 -0.49
N LEU A 102 -11.72 1.68 -0.05
CA LEU A 102 -11.07 2.65 -0.94
C LEU A 102 -9.90 2.03 -1.71
N GLU A 103 -9.03 1.27 -1.03
CA GLU A 103 -7.93 0.55 -1.67
C GLU A 103 -8.43 -0.49 -2.67
N ASN A 104 -9.48 -1.23 -2.30
CA ASN A 104 -10.12 -2.18 -3.21
C ASN A 104 -10.67 -1.51 -4.46
N TYR A 105 -11.28 -0.32 -4.37
CA TYR A 105 -11.75 0.42 -5.54
C TYR A 105 -10.61 0.97 -6.40
N LYS A 106 -9.52 1.47 -5.79
CA LYS A 106 -8.32 1.88 -6.54
C LYS A 106 -7.74 0.70 -7.33
N ARG A 107 -7.63 -0.47 -6.69
CA ARG A 107 -7.17 -1.71 -7.33
C ARG A 107 -8.16 -2.17 -8.42
N GLY A 108 -9.46 -2.14 -8.13
CA GLY A 108 -10.52 -2.50 -9.06
C GLY A 108 -10.48 -1.66 -10.33
N LEU A 109 -10.32 -0.33 -10.20
CA LEU A 109 -10.15 0.57 -11.35
C LEU A 109 -8.90 0.23 -12.18
N SER A 110 -7.78 -0.10 -11.52
CA SER A 110 -6.56 -0.48 -12.21
C SER A 110 -6.71 -1.80 -12.98
N ILE A 111 -7.34 -2.81 -12.38
CA ILE A 111 -7.62 -4.09 -13.03
C ILE A 111 -8.57 -3.89 -14.21
N TRP A 112 -9.64 -3.12 -14.00
CA TRP A 112 -10.60 -2.79 -15.05
C TRP A 112 -9.90 -2.09 -16.23
N TRP A 113 -9.02 -1.13 -15.97
CA TRP A 113 -8.27 -0.46 -17.03
C TRP A 113 -7.40 -1.44 -17.81
N LYS A 114 -6.63 -2.30 -17.13
CA LYS A 114 -5.79 -3.31 -17.80
C LYS A 114 -6.59 -4.27 -18.68
N LYS A 115 -7.81 -4.66 -18.27
CA LYS A 115 -8.70 -5.52 -19.07
C LYS A 115 -9.17 -4.82 -20.34
N ASN A 116 -9.49 -3.52 -20.25
CA ASN A 116 -10.17 -2.76 -21.31
C ASN A 116 -9.22 -1.90 -22.18
N GLU A 117 -7.96 -1.77 -21.78
CA GLU A 117 -6.98 -0.91 -22.46
C GLU A 117 -6.80 -1.26 -23.95
N LYS A 118 -6.80 -2.56 -24.28
CA LYS A 118 -6.66 -3.02 -25.66
C LYS A 118 -7.83 -2.58 -26.53
N ASP A 119 -9.05 -2.75 -26.04
CA ASP A 119 -10.27 -2.40 -26.78
C ASP A 119 -10.36 -0.88 -26.97
N PHE A 120 -9.99 -0.12 -25.94
CA PHE A 120 -9.84 1.32 -26.01
C PHE A 120 -8.86 1.76 -27.11
N HIS A 121 -7.65 1.20 -27.15
CA HIS A 121 -6.65 1.56 -28.18
C HIS A 121 -7.08 1.16 -29.59
N CYS A 122 -7.79 0.03 -29.74
CA CYS A 122 -8.38 -0.37 -31.01
C CYS A 122 -9.40 0.67 -31.51
N LEU A 123 -10.27 1.17 -30.62
CA LEU A 123 -11.24 2.22 -30.95
C LEU A 123 -10.55 3.55 -31.32
N CYS A 124 -9.50 3.96 -30.59
CA CYS A 124 -8.68 5.13 -30.94
C CYS A 124 -8.13 5.03 -32.36
N MET A 125 -7.52 3.88 -32.68
CA MET A 125 -6.89 3.65 -33.98
C MET A 125 -7.93 3.67 -35.10
N ASN A 126 -9.07 3.01 -34.91
CA ASN A 126 -10.16 3.00 -35.89
C ASN A 126 -10.69 4.42 -36.14
N ASN A 127 -10.86 5.22 -35.09
CA ASN A 127 -11.31 6.60 -35.24
C ASN A 127 -10.30 7.45 -36.03
N PHE A 128 -9.00 7.33 -35.70
CA PHE A 128 -7.92 8.01 -36.42
C PHE A 128 -7.88 7.63 -37.91
N LEU A 129 -7.97 6.35 -38.24
CA LEU A 129 -7.95 5.86 -39.63
C LEU A 129 -9.19 6.35 -40.41
N ASN A 130 -10.35 6.44 -39.77
CA ASN A 130 -11.56 6.97 -40.39
C ASN A 130 -11.46 8.47 -40.65
N LEU A 131 -10.88 9.25 -39.72
CA LEU A 131 -10.55 10.66 -39.92
C LEU A 131 -9.59 10.87 -41.10
N GLN A 132 -8.58 10.02 -41.24
CA GLN A 132 -7.63 10.10 -42.36
C GLN A 132 -8.29 9.79 -43.72
N LYS A 133 -9.13 8.74 -43.79
CA LYS A 133 -9.90 8.40 -45.01
C LYS A 133 -10.87 9.51 -45.42
N SER A 134 -11.48 10.20 -44.46
CA SER A 134 -12.35 11.35 -44.75
C SER A 134 -11.58 12.52 -45.38
N ASN A 135 -10.33 12.74 -44.98
CA ASN A 135 -9.50 13.82 -45.52
C ASN A 135 -8.98 13.51 -46.93
N ASP A 136 -8.59 12.27 -47.21
CA ASP A 136 -8.10 11.86 -48.55
C ASP A 136 -9.19 11.94 -49.63
N ASN A 137 -10.45 11.71 -49.27
CA ASN A 137 -11.59 11.82 -50.19
C ASN A 137 -11.90 13.27 -50.62
N THR A 138 -11.27 14.28 -50.01
CA THR A 138 -11.53 15.70 -50.32
C THR A 138 -10.57 16.26 -51.38
N ILE A 139 -9.50 15.54 -51.76
CA ILE A 139 -8.42 16.05 -52.62
C ILE A 139 -8.57 15.63 -54.10
N SER A 140 -9.55 14.78 -54.45
CA SER A 140 -9.60 14.12 -55.77
C SER A 140 -10.47 14.77 -56.86
N SER A 141 -10.86 16.04 -56.73
CA SER A 141 -11.61 16.75 -57.79
C SER A 141 -11.06 18.17 -58.05
N ASP A 142 -10.08 18.28 -58.96
CA ASP A 142 -10.16 19.08 -60.19
C ASP A 142 -8.77 19.35 -60.78
N LYS A 143 -8.54 18.92 -62.02
CA LYS A 143 -7.33 19.20 -62.81
C LYS A 143 -7.68 20.18 -63.93
N LYS A 144 -7.30 21.48 -63.81
CA LYS A 144 -7.02 22.43 -64.92
C LYS A 144 -6.67 23.87 -64.47
N VAL A 145 -5.51 24.16 -63.85
CA VAL A 145 -5.02 25.57 -63.67
C VAL A 145 -3.47 25.65 -63.56
N ASP A 146 -2.72 25.22 -64.57
CA ASP A 146 -1.26 24.97 -64.47
C ASP A 146 -0.31 26.19 -64.56
N ASN A 147 -0.69 27.40 -64.13
CA ASN A 147 0.31 28.49 -64.03
C ASN A 147 0.05 29.50 -62.90
N LYS A 148 -1.22 29.72 -62.52
CA LYS A 148 -1.57 30.45 -61.30
C LYS A 148 -1.20 29.63 -60.05
N ASN A 149 -1.41 28.31 -60.12
CA ASN A 149 -1.09 27.36 -59.07
C ASN A 149 0.40 27.31 -58.72
N LEU A 150 1.32 27.56 -59.66
CA LEU A 150 2.76 27.50 -59.35
C LEU A 150 3.20 28.71 -58.51
N LYS A 151 2.65 29.89 -58.82
CA LYS A 151 2.92 31.13 -58.07
C LYS A 151 2.25 31.10 -56.69
N ASP A 152 1.04 30.56 -56.61
CA ASP A 152 0.32 30.36 -55.36
C ASP A 152 0.98 29.28 -54.51
N THR A 153 1.43 28.16 -55.10
CA THR A 153 2.23 27.12 -54.42
C THR A 153 3.54 27.68 -53.89
N LYS A 154 4.25 28.53 -54.67
CA LYS A 154 5.48 29.19 -54.20
C LYS A 154 5.20 30.11 -53.02
N LYS A 155 4.09 30.87 -53.05
CA LYS A 155 3.69 31.74 -51.94
C LYS A 155 3.33 30.92 -50.69
N ILE A 156 2.55 29.85 -50.85
CA ILE A 156 2.22 28.90 -49.79
C ILE A 156 3.50 28.29 -49.19
N MET A 157 4.47 27.92 -50.02
CA MET A 157 5.74 27.37 -49.55
C MET A 157 6.58 28.38 -48.76
N ILE A 158 6.61 29.65 -49.18
CA ILE A 158 7.31 30.71 -48.45
C ILE A 158 6.60 31.01 -47.12
N ASP A 159 5.27 31.09 -47.13
CA ASP A 159 4.47 31.31 -45.93
C ASP A 159 4.62 30.13 -44.96
N GLU A 160 4.67 28.89 -45.46
CA GLU A 160 4.92 27.69 -44.66
C GLU A 160 6.34 27.64 -44.09
N ILE A 161 7.36 28.05 -44.85
CA ILE A 161 8.74 28.18 -44.33
C ILE A 161 8.80 29.22 -43.21
N ASN A 162 8.10 30.35 -43.37
CA ASN A 162 8.05 31.38 -42.33
C ASN A 162 7.30 30.90 -41.09
N ARG A 163 6.20 30.15 -41.29
CA ARG A 163 5.49 29.47 -40.21
C ARG A 163 6.38 28.47 -39.48
N MET A 164 7.10 27.62 -40.21
CA MET A 164 8.05 26.65 -39.63
C MET A 164 9.19 27.33 -38.89
N LYS A 165 9.70 28.46 -39.38
CA LYS A 165 10.71 29.26 -38.66
C LYS A 165 10.15 29.81 -37.34
N ASN A 166 8.94 30.35 -37.35
CA ASN A 166 8.29 30.84 -36.13
C ASN A 166 8.01 29.71 -35.13
N VAL A 167 7.50 28.58 -35.60
CA VAL A 167 7.30 27.38 -34.77
C VAL A 167 8.63 26.88 -34.21
N ARG A 168 9.72 26.92 -34.98
CA ARG A 168 11.05 26.54 -34.49
C ARG A 168 11.56 27.50 -33.40
N SER A 169 11.36 28.81 -33.53
CA SER A 169 11.73 29.77 -32.48
C SER A 169 10.89 29.55 -31.22
N GLU A 170 9.59 29.31 -31.35
CA GLU A 170 8.72 29.00 -30.21
C GLU A 170 9.11 27.69 -29.53
N LEU A 171 9.46 26.64 -30.30
CA LEU A 171 9.95 25.38 -29.75
C LEU A 171 11.29 25.53 -29.02
N LEU A 172 12.22 26.33 -29.55
CA LEU A 172 13.48 26.63 -28.88
C LEU A 172 13.27 27.41 -27.59
N GLU A 173 12.38 28.41 -27.59
CA GLU A 173 12.00 29.15 -26.39
C GLU A 173 11.33 28.23 -25.34
N SER A 174 10.44 27.34 -25.78
CA SER A 174 9.80 26.33 -24.93
C SER A 174 10.83 25.37 -24.33
N SER A 175 11.81 24.92 -25.12
CA SER A 175 12.90 24.07 -24.65
C SER A 175 13.76 24.77 -23.59
N GLN A 176 14.06 26.07 -23.77
CA GLN A 176 14.76 26.86 -22.76
C GLN A 176 13.93 27.04 -21.48
N LYS A 177 12.62 27.26 -21.60
CA LYS A 177 11.70 27.31 -20.45
C LYS A 177 11.67 25.97 -19.71
N LEU A 178 11.61 24.84 -20.41
CA LEU A 178 11.68 23.50 -19.82
C LEU A 178 13.01 23.26 -19.09
N LYS A 179 14.13 23.70 -19.68
CA LYS A 179 15.45 23.59 -19.03
C LYS A 179 15.51 24.38 -17.72
N LYS A 180 14.97 25.61 -17.70
CA LYS A 180 14.86 26.43 -16.49
C LYS A 180 13.94 25.80 -15.44
N GLN A 181 12.80 25.23 -15.86
CA GLN A 181 11.91 24.51 -14.96
C GLN A 181 12.60 23.31 -14.33
N ASN A 182 13.36 22.54 -15.10
CA ASN A 182 14.10 21.38 -14.61
C ASN A 182 15.17 21.77 -13.56
N GLU A 183 15.86 22.89 -13.78
CA GLU A 183 16.81 23.44 -12.80
C GLU A 183 16.13 23.85 -11.49
N ILE A 184 14.95 24.49 -11.57
CA ILE A 184 14.14 24.84 -10.40
C ILE A 184 13.65 23.58 -9.66
N PHE A 185 13.22 22.56 -10.40
CA PHE A 185 12.81 21.28 -9.81
C PHE A 185 13.96 20.59 -9.08
N ASN A 186 15.17 20.58 -9.64
CA ASN A 186 16.33 20.01 -8.97
C ASN A 186 16.66 20.75 -7.66
N ILE A 187 16.63 22.09 -7.66
CA ILE A 187 16.84 22.90 -6.45
C ILE A 187 15.75 22.60 -5.40
N PHE A 188 14.50 22.41 -5.85
CA PHE A 188 13.39 22.09 -4.96
C PHE A 188 13.52 20.67 -4.37
N GLU A 189 13.93 19.70 -5.18
CA GLU A 189 14.22 18.33 -4.74
C GLU A 189 15.35 18.33 -3.70
N GLU A 190 16.42 19.08 -3.94
CA GLU A 190 17.54 19.20 -2.99
C GLU A 190 17.09 19.83 -1.67
N LYS A 191 16.26 20.88 -1.71
CA LYS A 191 15.66 21.49 -0.51
C LYS A 191 14.74 20.54 0.25
N ILE A 192 13.92 19.75 -0.45
CA ILE A 192 13.07 18.73 0.17
C ILE A 192 13.96 17.68 0.84
N ARG A 193 14.99 17.20 0.16
CA ARG A 193 15.91 16.18 0.69
C ARG A 193 16.63 16.69 1.94
N SER A 194 17.13 17.93 1.91
CA SER A 194 17.74 18.58 3.06
C SER A 194 16.77 18.71 4.23
N SER A 195 15.54 19.16 3.98
CA SER A 195 14.51 19.31 5.02
C SER A 195 14.10 17.96 5.61
N ALA A 196 13.95 16.92 4.79
CA ALA A 196 13.64 15.56 5.23
C ALA A 196 14.75 15.00 6.12
N ASN A 197 16.02 15.22 5.76
CA ASN A 197 17.16 14.81 6.58
C ASN A 197 17.17 15.53 7.95
N LEU A 198 16.84 16.83 7.98
CA LEU A 198 16.71 17.58 9.23
C LEU A 198 15.58 17.02 10.10
N ILE A 199 14.39 16.79 9.54
CA ILE A 199 13.26 16.18 10.27
C ILE A 199 13.63 14.79 10.80
N PHE A 200 14.30 13.98 10.00
CA PHE A 200 14.76 12.65 10.41
C PHE A 200 15.78 12.74 11.55
N SER A 201 16.71 13.68 11.49
CA SER A 201 17.68 13.89 12.57
C SER A 201 17.03 14.37 13.87
N LEU A 202 16.02 15.26 13.78
CA LEU A 202 15.24 15.73 14.92
C LEU A 202 14.40 14.60 15.53
N LYS A 203 13.75 13.79 14.70
CA LYS A 203 13.01 12.61 15.14
C LYS A 203 13.93 11.62 15.84
N LYS A 204 15.08 11.31 15.26
CA LYS A 204 16.06 10.39 15.85
C LYS A 204 16.56 10.89 17.21
N LYS A 205 16.72 12.22 17.37
CA LYS A 205 17.09 12.84 18.64
C LYS A 205 15.96 12.76 19.67
N ALA A 206 14.72 13.04 19.28
CA ALA A 206 13.56 12.89 20.15
C ALA A 206 13.35 11.43 20.60
N ASP A 207 13.54 10.46 19.69
CA ASP A 207 13.47 9.03 19.99
C ASP A 207 14.62 8.57 20.90
N SER A 208 15.82 9.16 20.80
CA SER A 208 16.89 8.88 21.77
C SER A 208 16.58 9.45 23.15
N ASP A 209 16.06 10.68 23.23
CA ASP A 209 15.72 11.31 24.50
C ASP A 209 14.58 10.57 25.21
N ALA A 210 13.56 10.14 24.46
CA ALA A 210 12.47 9.30 24.97
C ALA A 210 12.98 7.94 25.49
N ARG A 211 13.99 7.34 24.84
CA ARG A 211 14.62 6.10 25.33
C ARG A 211 15.35 6.32 26.64
N TYR A 212 16.07 7.43 26.83
CA TYR A 212 16.73 7.72 28.11
C TYR A 212 15.73 7.92 29.26
N VAL A 213 14.59 8.55 28.99
CA VAL A 213 13.49 8.68 29.96
C VAL A 213 12.95 7.30 30.34
N TRP A 214 12.69 6.44 29.35
CA TRP A 214 12.23 5.07 29.60
C TRP A 214 13.25 4.23 30.38
N TYR A 215 14.54 4.33 30.07
CA TYR A 215 15.58 3.63 30.84
C TYR A 215 15.64 4.12 32.29
N SER A 216 15.50 5.42 32.52
CA SER A 216 15.46 6.00 33.86
C SER A 216 14.23 5.51 34.64
N PHE A 217 13.07 5.41 33.98
CA PHE A 217 11.84 4.86 34.56
C PHE A 217 11.97 3.37 34.88
N PHE A 218 12.51 2.55 33.98
CA PHE A 218 12.75 1.13 34.23
C PHE A 218 13.78 0.91 35.35
N PHE A 219 14.82 1.73 35.42
CA PHE A 219 15.79 1.67 36.51
C PHE A 219 15.13 1.98 37.85
N PHE A 220 14.30 3.03 37.92
CA PHE A 220 13.54 3.35 39.11
C PHE A 220 12.57 2.23 39.50
N LEU A 221 11.80 1.70 38.54
CA LEU A 221 10.88 0.59 38.76
C LEU A 221 11.61 -0.69 39.21
N SER A 222 12.80 -0.95 38.67
CA SER A 222 13.66 -2.06 39.08
C SER A 222 14.13 -1.92 40.53
N VAL A 223 14.57 -0.73 40.94
CA VAL A 223 14.97 -0.45 42.33
C VAL A 223 13.77 -0.56 43.28
N CYS A 224 12.61 0.00 42.90
CA CYS A 224 11.37 -0.15 43.67
C CYS A 224 10.94 -1.61 43.79
N GLY A 225 10.95 -2.35 42.69
CA GLY A 225 10.66 -3.78 42.65
C GLY A 225 11.63 -4.58 43.52
N TYR A 226 12.92 -4.24 43.50
CA TYR A 226 13.94 -4.88 44.34
C TYR A 226 13.67 -4.66 45.83
N ILE A 227 13.32 -3.45 46.26
CA ILE A 227 13.00 -3.17 47.67
C ILE A 227 11.75 -3.95 48.11
N ILE A 228 10.71 -3.99 47.28
CA ILE A 228 9.47 -4.74 47.55
C ILE A 228 9.76 -6.24 47.61
N MET A 229 10.50 -6.79 46.64
CA MET A 229 10.93 -8.20 46.61
C MET A 229 11.79 -8.58 47.82
N ARG A 230 12.67 -7.68 48.26
CA ARG A 230 13.48 -7.86 49.47
C ARG A 230 12.63 -7.92 50.72
N ARG A 231 11.57 -7.12 50.80
CA ARG A 231 10.68 -7.07 51.98
C ARG A 231 9.69 -8.22 52.04
N LEU A 232 9.22 -8.73 50.90
CA LEU A 232 8.25 -9.82 50.81
C LEU A 232 8.87 -11.22 50.92
N GLY A 233 10.20 -11.34 51.02
CA GLY A 233 10.88 -12.65 51.08
C GLY A 233 10.80 -13.47 49.77
N LEU A 234 10.21 -12.90 48.71
CA LEU A 234 10.05 -13.50 47.39
C LEU A 234 11.38 -13.82 46.70
N ILE A 235 12.49 -13.23 47.16
CA ILE A 235 13.84 -13.59 46.70
C ILE A 235 14.09 -15.10 46.86
N ARG A 236 13.62 -15.72 47.96
CA ARG A 236 13.73 -17.18 48.12
C ARG A 236 12.84 -17.93 47.14
N ALA A 237 11.61 -17.48 46.92
CA ALA A 237 10.69 -18.10 45.96
C ALA A 237 11.23 -18.03 44.52
N ILE A 238 11.79 -16.89 44.12
CA ILE A 238 12.40 -16.70 42.79
C ILE A 238 13.64 -17.57 42.62
N ILE A 239 14.50 -17.69 43.63
CA ILE A 239 15.67 -18.59 43.58
C ILE A 239 15.22 -20.05 43.43
N ILE A 240 14.16 -20.46 44.12
CA ILE A 240 13.58 -21.82 44.00
C ILE A 240 13.00 -22.04 42.60
N ILE A 241 12.23 -21.08 42.07
CA ILE A 241 11.66 -21.15 40.72
C ILE A 241 12.77 -21.20 39.67
N LEU A 242 13.80 -20.37 39.79
CA LEU A 242 14.91 -20.35 38.85
C LEU A 242 15.71 -21.66 38.89
N LYS A 243 15.94 -22.22 40.08
CA LYS A 243 16.56 -23.54 40.25
C LYS A 243 15.70 -24.65 39.66
N PHE A 244 14.38 -24.57 39.81
CA PHE A 244 13.44 -25.49 39.19
C PHE A 244 13.46 -25.39 37.66
N LEU A 245 13.49 -24.18 37.10
CA LEU A 245 13.52 -23.92 35.66
C LEU A 245 14.83 -24.43 35.04
N PHE A 246 15.96 -24.21 35.72
CA PHE A 246 17.26 -24.76 35.29
C PHE A 246 17.29 -26.29 35.36
N SER A 247 16.69 -26.87 36.41
CA SER A 247 16.54 -28.32 36.54
C SER A 247 15.66 -28.91 35.43
N ALA A 248 14.54 -28.26 35.11
CA ALA A 248 13.64 -28.67 34.04
C ALA A 248 14.32 -28.57 32.66
N LEU A 249 15.06 -27.50 32.39
CA LEU A 249 15.88 -27.36 31.17
C LEU A 249 16.95 -28.47 31.07
N PHE A 250 17.62 -28.78 32.18
CA PHE A 250 18.60 -29.87 32.22
C PHE A 250 17.94 -31.24 31.97
N TYR A 251 16.75 -31.45 32.52
CA TYR A 251 15.97 -32.66 32.31
C TYR A 251 15.49 -32.79 30.85
N LEU A 252 14.99 -31.70 30.26
CA LEU A 252 14.64 -31.65 28.84
C LEU A 252 15.85 -31.96 27.96
N THR A 253 17.01 -31.39 28.27
CA THR A 253 18.24 -31.67 27.55
C THR A 253 18.63 -33.14 27.65
N LYS A 254 18.52 -33.74 28.84
CA LYS A 254 18.79 -35.18 29.06
C LYS A 254 17.81 -36.07 28.31
N MET A 255 16.53 -35.72 28.29
CA MET A 255 15.49 -36.41 27.53
C MET A 255 15.75 -36.30 26.02
N CYS A 256 16.14 -35.13 25.52
CA CYS A 256 16.52 -34.94 24.12
C CYS A 256 17.74 -35.79 23.73
N ILE A 257 18.77 -35.88 24.59
CA ILE A 257 19.94 -36.74 24.35
C ILE A 257 19.54 -38.23 24.37
N GLY A 258 18.69 -38.64 25.33
CA GLY A 258 18.19 -40.01 25.41
C GLY A 258 17.36 -40.43 24.20
N ALA A 259 16.45 -39.55 23.74
CA ALA A 259 15.67 -39.75 22.52
C ALA A 259 16.58 -39.81 21.28
N PHE A 260 17.64 -38.98 21.23
CA PHE A 260 18.62 -39.02 20.14
C PHE A 260 19.42 -40.33 20.12
N TYR A 261 19.80 -40.86 21.29
CA TYR A 261 20.44 -42.19 21.38
C TYR A 261 19.49 -43.32 21.00
N PHE A 262 18.23 -43.27 21.40
CA PHE A 262 17.23 -44.27 21.04
C PHE A 262 16.92 -44.26 19.53
N VAL A 263 16.76 -43.08 18.93
CA VAL A 263 16.59 -42.91 17.48
C VAL A 263 17.85 -43.38 16.74
N LYS A 264 19.05 -43.08 17.23
CA LYS A 264 20.30 -43.59 16.65
C LYS A 264 20.39 -45.12 16.73
N GLN A 265 19.93 -45.73 17.83
CA GLN A 265 19.92 -47.19 17.99
C GLN A 265 18.90 -47.85 17.04
N ASN A 266 17.71 -47.28 16.90
CA ASN A 266 16.70 -47.77 15.95
C ASN A 266 17.18 -47.64 14.49
N ASN A 267 17.79 -46.53 14.12
CA ASN A 267 18.36 -46.35 12.78
C ASN A 267 19.54 -47.31 12.54
N SER A 268 20.33 -47.65 13.57
CA SER A 268 21.40 -48.65 13.43
C SER A 268 20.87 -50.07 13.24
N ILE A 269 19.74 -50.41 13.88
CA ILE A 269 19.05 -51.71 13.72
C ILE A 269 18.48 -51.81 12.30
N GLU A 270 17.91 -50.73 11.77
CA GLU A 270 17.33 -50.69 10.42
C GLU A 270 18.40 -50.82 9.33
N THR A 271 19.56 -50.16 9.49
CA THR A 271 20.69 -50.33 8.56
C THR A 271 21.37 -51.70 8.61
N ASP A 272 21.29 -52.41 9.75
CA ASP A 272 21.85 -53.76 9.88
C ASP A 272 20.91 -54.83 9.34
N PHE A 273 19.59 -54.55 9.30
CA PHE A 273 18.58 -55.41 8.70
C PHE A 273 18.64 -55.36 7.16
N THR A 274 18.72 -54.16 6.56
CA THR A 274 18.83 -54.02 5.10
C THR A 274 20.14 -54.58 4.56
N ARG A 275 21.25 -54.47 5.31
CA ARG A 275 22.56 -55.04 4.90
C ARG A 275 22.58 -56.57 4.94
N LYS A 276 21.82 -57.20 5.84
CA LYS A 276 21.67 -58.67 5.92
C LYS A 276 20.72 -59.20 4.84
N GLU A 277 19.73 -58.43 4.44
CA GLU A 277 18.79 -58.80 3.38
C GLU A 277 19.45 -58.76 1.99
N ASP A 278 20.37 -57.82 1.74
CA ASP A 278 21.15 -57.76 0.50
C ASP A 278 22.27 -58.82 0.43
N LEU A 279 22.87 -59.21 1.56
CA LEU A 279 23.86 -60.30 1.60
C LEU A 279 23.23 -61.70 1.40
N SER A 280 22.01 -61.91 1.89
CA SER A 280 21.33 -63.21 1.83
C SER A 280 20.77 -63.56 0.45
N LYS A 281 20.57 -62.58 -0.44
CA LYS A 281 20.18 -62.80 -1.85
C LYS A 281 21.36 -63.10 -2.78
N SER A 282 22.60 -62.86 -2.34
CA SER A 282 23.81 -63.09 -3.13
C SER A 282 24.48 -64.46 -2.88
N LEU A 283 24.05 -65.24 -1.90
CA LEU A 283 24.77 -66.43 -1.42
C LEU A 283 23.90 -67.70 -1.41
N VAL A 284 23.22 -67.96 -2.53
CA VAL A 284 22.64 -69.28 -2.83
C VAL A 284 23.32 -69.79 -4.10
N VAL A 285 24.17 -70.81 -3.96
CA VAL A 285 24.35 -72.00 -4.83
C VAL A 285 25.69 -72.69 -4.48
N VAL A 286 25.67 -74.04 -4.54
CA VAL A 286 26.69 -75.05 -4.23
C VAL A 286 26.71 -75.48 -2.75
N MET A 287 25.79 -76.34 -2.29
CA MET A 287 25.62 -77.79 -2.57
C MET A 287 26.89 -78.58 -2.22
N GLU A 288 26.85 -79.40 -1.17
CA GLU A 288 26.77 -80.87 -1.29
C GLU A 288 26.97 -81.56 0.07
N LYS A 289 25.94 -82.35 0.45
CA LYS A 289 25.91 -83.68 1.09
C LYS A 289 27.06 -84.05 2.05
N THR A 290 26.83 -84.74 3.16
CA THR A 290 26.16 -86.06 3.18
C THR A 290 25.85 -86.45 4.62
N GLU A 291 24.68 -87.06 4.80
CA GLU A 291 24.16 -87.63 6.03
C GLU A 291 24.88 -88.94 6.40
N LEU A 292 25.19 -89.12 7.70
CA LEU A 292 24.90 -90.32 8.49
C LEU A 292 25.04 -90.00 9.99
#